data_AF-A0A947FBG5-F1
#
_entry.id   AF-A0A947FBG5-F1
#
_cell.length_a   1.000
_cell.length_b   1.000
_cell.length_c   1.000
_cell.angle_alpha   90.00
_cell.angle_beta   90.00
_cell.angle_gamma   90.00
#
_symmetry.space_group_name_H-M   'P 1'
#
loop_
_entity.id
_entity.type
_entity.pdbx_description
1 polymer ?
#
loop_
_entity_poly.entity_id
_entity_poly.type
_entity_poly.pdbx_seq_one_letter_code
_entity_poly.pdbx_strand_id
1 'polypeptide(L)'
;MNQIAENYVKLVLEIGLYRPEYVDAYYGPVEWKPAATSKKNVDSTLIFSLNKKTDDFLNKLDELSEYNATEIETFRYRFLYKQLLSIKGMIAIISGAEFTFEKETQILYDADPPKNEREHFSEILNELDSNLPGEGNLTGRYNNFKDQFIFPKGKLDSAFTLVMNECRNRTMNYITLPQNEKFEIEYVSNKPWGAYNWFKGNLTSIIQVNTDLPLTVDRVIELAAHEGYPGHHLFNSLIEQKLVKERGWTEYSVYPLYSPISLIAEGTANFGEKLIFPIDSKNKFMKEVLFPYAGLDTNLTEKYQKVIELVDQLGYAGNEAARNYLNGIWAREETLKFLMEYSLHSKERAEKKIEFIEFYRSYIINYNYGYDLVNNYIEVNGGTENDLRRRWELFEKLLTTPQTPSGLLNY
;
A
#
# COMPACT_ATOMS: atom_id res chain seq x y z
N MET A 1 -5.54 26.95 8.14
CA MET A 1 -5.07 25.71 7.48
C MET A 1 -4.59 25.89 6.04
N ASN A 2 -5.32 26.53 5.11
CA ASN A 2 -4.90 26.63 3.68
C ASN A 2 -3.45 27.11 3.46
N GLN A 3 -3.02 28.17 4.16
CA GLN A 3 -1.65 28.66 4.06
C GLN A 3 -0.60 27.64 4.54
N ILE A 4 -0.94 26.83 5.55
CA ILE A 4 -0.08 25.77 6.08
C ILE A 4 -0.02 24.62 5.05
N ALA A 5 -1.16 24.25 4.47
CA ALA A 5 -1.24 23.22 3.43
C ALA A 5 -0.40 23.53 2.20
N GLU A 6 -0.46 24.75 1.67
CA GLU A 6 0.40 25.17 0.55
C GLU A 6 1.89 25.05 0.91
N ASN A 7 2.27 25.52 2.10
CA ASN A 7 3.66 25.47 2.54
C ASN A 7 4.13 24.04 2.83
N TYR A 8 3.24 23.17 3.31
CA TYR A 8 3.48 21.74 3.46
C TYR A 8 3.82 21.11 2.10
N VAL A 9 3.04 21.38 1.05
CA VAL A 9 3.33 20.86 -0.30
C VAL A 9 4.71 21.30 -0.78
N LYS A 10 5.03 22.58 -0.66
CA LYS A 10 6.35 23.11 -1.05
C LYS A 10 7.48 22.48 -0.25
N LEU A 11 7.27 22.21 1.05
CA LEU A 11 8.25 21.55 1.90
C LEU A 11 8.46 20.08 1.49
N VAL A 12 7.38 19.33 1.18
CA VAL A 12 7.49 17.96 0.65
C VAL A 12 8.30 17.93 -0.64
N LEU A 13 8.04 18.86 -1.57
CA LEU A 13 8.79 18.97 -2.82
C LEU A 13 10.26 19.38 -2.60
N GLU A 14 10.55 20.26 -1.64
CA GLU A 14 11.91 20.63 -1.24
C GLU A 14 12.67 19.44 -0.66
N ILE A 15 12.04 18.63 0.20
CA ILE A 15 12.60 17.39 0.73
C ILE A 15 12.90 16.39 -0.41
N GLY A 16 12.03 16.33 -1.43
CA GLY A 16 12.23 15.53 -2.63
C GLY A 16 13.54 15.81 -3.38
N LEU A 17 14.14 17.00 -3.25
CA LEU A 17 15.48 17.27 -3.82
C LEU A 17 16.59 16.44 -3.16
N TYR A 18 16.41 16.10 -1.88
CA TYR A 18 17.39 15.41 -1.04
C TYR A 18 17.08 13.92 -0.91
N ARG A 19 15.81 13.53 -1.06
CA ARG A 19 15.32 12.16 -1.08
C ARG A 19 14.32 11.97 -2.23
N PRO A 20 14.78 11.71 -3.47
CA PRO A 20 13.93 11.70 -4.66
C PRO A 20 12.70 10.78 -4.59
N GLU A 21 12.85 9.62 -3.94
CA GLU A 21 11.78 8.65 -3.71
C GLU A 21 10.73 9.11 -2.68
N TYR A 22 10.96 10.23 -1.99
CA TYR A 22 10.00 10.75 -1.02
C TYR A 22 8.73 11.28 -1.70
N VAL A 23 8.82 11.82 -2.91
CA VAL A 23 7.66 12.35 -3.65
C VAL A 23 7.22 11.30 -4.66
N ASP A 24 6.17 10.57 -4.32
CA ASP A 24 5.59 9.50 -5.14
C ASP A 24 4.82 10.09 -6.33
N ALA A 25 3.94 11.05 -6.04
CA ALA A 25 3.16 11.77 -7.03
C ALA A 25 3.06 13.26 -6.68
N TYR A 26 3.02 14.10 -7.71
CA TYR A 26 2.68 15.51 -7.57
C TYR A 26 2.00 16.05 -8.83
N TYR A 27 0.81 16.62 -8.65
CA TYR A 27 -0.02 17.15 -9.74
C TYR A 27 -0.59 18.55 -9.44
N GLY A 28 0.01 19.26 -8.48
CA GLY A 28 -0.30 20.66 -8.20
C GLY A 28 0.38 21.66 -9.15
N PRO A 29 0.35 22.97 -8.81
CA PRO A 29 0.95 24.03 -9.62
C PRO A 29 2.44 23.82 -9.94
N VAL A 30 2.80 23.93 -11.21
CA VAL A 30 4.17 23.64 -11.68
C VAL A 30 5.20 24.57 -11.04
N GLU A 31 4.81 25.82 -10.76
CA GLU A 31 5.63 26.84 -10.12
C GLU A 31 6.01 26.53 -8.66
N TRP A 32 5.38 25.54 -8.01
CA TRP A 32 5.77 25.11 -6.67
C TRP A 32 6.90 24.09 -6.68
N LYS A 33 7.21 23.46 -7.84
CA LYS A 33 8.34 22.55 -7.97
C LYS A 33 9.63 23.35 -7.79
N PRO A 34 10.50 22.97 -6.83
CA PRO A 34 11.78 23.65 -6.69
C PRO A 34 12.67 23.33 -7.89
N ALA A 35 13.45 24.32 -8.33
CA ALA A 35 14.42 24.10 -9.40
C ALA A 35 15.52 23.13 -8.92
N ALA A 36 16.00 22.24 -9.80
CA ALA A 36 17.10 21.34 -9.46
C ALA A 36 18.37 22.11 -9.01
N THR A 37 18.58 23.32 -9.55
CA THR A 37 19.64 24.25 -9.15
C THR A 37 19.50 24.79 -7.73
N SER A 38 18.34 24.65 -7.10
CA SER A 38 18.09 25.03 -5.71
C SER A 38 18.59 23.98 -4.71
N LYS A 39 18.96 22.77 -5.17
CA LYS A 39 19.52 21.72 -4.31
C LYS A 39 20.85 22.17 -3.72
N LYS A 40 20.89 22.21 -2.39
CA LYS A 40 22.10 22.51 -1.60
C LYS A 40 22.81 21.22 -1.18
N ASN A 41 24.01 21.34 -0.63
CA ASN A 41 24.61 20.22 0.11
C ASN A 41 23.79 19.95 1.38
N VAL A 42 23.74 18.69 1.80
CA VAL A 42 23.15 18.32 3.09
C VAL A 42 24.15 18.67 4.17
N ASP A 43 23.88 19.75 4.90
CA ASP A 43 24.67 20.24 6.03
C ASP A 43 23.77 20.66 7.20
N SER A 44 24.37 21.04 8.33
CA SER A 44 23.62 21.44 9.53
C SER A 44 22.75 22.68 9.31
N THR A 45 23.11 23.57 8.37
CA THR A 45 22.34 24.78 8.06
C THR A 45 21.06 24.42 7.31
N LEU A 46 21.15 23.51 6.33
CA LEU A 46 19.98 22.97 5.63
C LEU A 46 19.06 22.25 6.60
N ILE A 47 19.60 21.30 7.39
CA ILE A 47 18.80 20.51 8.34
C ILE A 47 18.11 21.42 9.37
N PHE A 48 18.81 22.42 9.89
CA PHE A 48 18.20 23.42 10.77
C PHE A 48 17.07 24.19 10.07
N SER A 49 17.29 24.62 8.82
CA SER A 49 16.28 25.35 8.05
C SER A 49 15.02 24.52 7.79
N LEU A 50 15.15 23.23 7.44
CA LEU A 50 14.01 22.34 7.20
C LEU A 50 13.24 22.06 8.51
N ASN A 51 13.95 21.79 9.60
CA ASN A 51 13.32 21.61 10.91
C ASN A 51 12.59 22.88 11.36
N LYS A 52 13.22 24.05 11.23
CA LYS A 52 12.58 25.32 11.58
C LYS A 52 11.29 25.57 10.79
N LYS A 53 11.29 25.34 9.47
CA LYS A 53 10.07 25.43 8.65
C LYS A 53 8.97 24.49 9.16
N THR A 54 9.34 23.24 9.47
CA THR A 54 8.40 22.23 9.97
C THR A 54 7.82 22.62 11.33
N ASP A 55 8.67 23.06 12.25
CA ASP A 55 8.27 23.52 13.58
C ASP A 55 7.37 24.76 13.51
N ASP A 56 7.70 25.73 12.64
CA ASP A 56 6.85 26.89 12.38
C ASP A 56 5.45 26.49 11.89
N PHE A 57 5.34 25.42 11.09
CA PHE A 57 4.04 24.92 10.60
C PHE A 57 3.26 24.16 11.68
N LEU A 58 3.95 23.36 12.50
CA LEU A 58 3.35 22.68 13.65
C LEU A 58 2.82 23.69 14.67
N ASN A 59 3.61 24.70 15.02
CA ASN A 59 3.19 25.77 15.94
C ASN A 59 1.95 26.51 15.41
N LYS A 60 1.92 26.83 14.10
CA LYS A 60 0.75 27.46 13.46
C LYS A 60 -0.47 26.54 13.40
N LEU A 61 -0.29 25.22 13.36
CA LEU A 61 -1.40 24.30 13.55
C LEU A 61 -1.86 24.35 15.00
N ASP A 62 -0.97 24.25 15.99
CA ASP A 62 -1.34 24.26 17.40
C ASP A 62 -2.11 25.53 17.81
N GLU A 63 -1.82 26.68 17.21
CA GLU A 63 -2.63 27.92 17.34
C GLU A 63 -4.11 27.76 16.91
N LEU A 64 -4.42 26.78 16.07
CA LEU A 64 -5.77 26.42 15.62
C LEU A 64 -6.43 25.35 16.48
N SER A 65 -5.76 24.82 17.51
CA SER A 65 -6.31 23.72 18.34
C SER A 65 -7.59 24.09 19.10
N GLU A 66 -7.78 25.38 19.41
CA GLU A 66 -9.00 25.91 20.06
C GLU A 66 -10.05 26.44 19.07
N TYR A 67 -9.79 26.34 17.76
CA TYR A 67 -10.76 26.72 16.74
C TYR A 67 -11.99 25.80 16.81
N ASN A 68 -13.19 26.38 16.75
CA ASN A 68 -14.44 25.62 16.68
C ASN A 68 -14.62 24.99 15.29
N ALA A 69 -13.83 23.94 15.03
CA ALA A 69 -13.75 23.22 13.77
C ALA A 69 -14.98 22.35 13.54
N THR A 70 -15.41 22.26 12.28
CA THR A 70 -16.26 21.15 11.84
C THR A 70 -15.53 19.81 11.95
N GLU A 71 -16.26 18.68 11.88
CA GLU A 71 -15.66 17.35 11.90
C GLU A 71 -14.61 17.16 10.79
N ILE A 72 -14.95 17.56 9.55
CA ILE A 72 -14.04 17.41 8.42
C ILE A 72 -12.79 18.31 8.54
N GLU A 73 -12.93 19.49 9.15
CA GLU A 73 -11.79 20.36 9.46
C GLU A 73 -10.91 19.78 10.56
N THR A 74 -11.50 19.08 11.54
CA THR A 74 -10.77 18.35 12.57
C THR A 74 -9.97 17.20 11.96
N PHE A 75 -10.54 16.46 11.01
CA PHE A 75 -9.81 15.43 10.27
C PHE A 75 -8.66 16.03 9.46
N ARG A 76 -8.91 17.14 8.75
CA ARG A 76 -7.88 17.85 7.98
C ARG A 76 -6.74 18.34 8.87
N TYR A 77 -7.06 18.88 10.04
CA TYR A 77 -6.09 19.27 11.06
C TYR A 77 -5.20 18.10 11.46
N ARG A 78 -5.80 16.98 11.87
CA ARG A 78 -5.08 15.77 12.30
C ARG A 78 -4.19 15.22 11.17
N PHE A 79 -4.71 15.21 9.95
CA PHE A 79 -3.95 14.82 8.76
C PHE A 79 -2.68 15.66 8.61
N LEU A 80 -2.82 16.98 8.48
CA LEU A 80 -1.66 17.87 8.30
C LEU A 80 -0.66 17.76 9.46
N TYR A 81 -1.16 17.65 10.69
CA TYR A 81 -0.31 17.50 11.87
C TYR A 81 0.54 16.22 11.80
N LYS A 82 -0.09 15.06 11.54
CA LYS A 82 0.62 13.78 11.43
C LYS A 82 1.59 13.74 10.24
N GLN A 83 1.22 14.35 9.13
CA GLN A 83 2.10 14.50 7.96
C GLN A 83 3.34 15.35 8.24
N LEU A 84 3.20 16.43 9.01
CA LEU A 84 4.34 17.26 9.44
C LEU A 84 5.25 16.53 10.45
N LEU A 85 4.68 15.71 11.34
CA LEU A 85 5.47 14.85 12.22
C LEU A 85 6.31 13.84 11.42
N SER A 86 5.74 13.21 10.38
CA SER A 86 6.51 12.30 9.51
C SER A 86 7.60 13.04 8.73
N ILE A 87 7.37 14.31 8.35
CA ILE A 87 8.41 15.16 7.76
C ILE A 87 9.60 15.35 8.71
N LYS A 88 9.37 15.58 10.01
CA LYS A 88 10.48 15.65 10.99
C LYS A 88 11.30 14.37 11.01
N GLY A 89 10.62 13.22 10.94
CA GLY A 89 11.26 11.92 10.77
C GLY A 89 12.14 11.83 9.54
N MET A 90 11.60 12.20 8.39
CA MET A 90 12.32 12.19 7.11
C MET A 90 13.53 13.14 7.13
N ILE A 91 13.40 14.33 7.72
CA ILE A 91 14.52 15.27 7.89
C ILE A 91 15.62 14.66 8.77
N ALA A 92 15.26 13.94 9.85
CA ALA A 92 16.23 13.23 10.67
C ALA A 92 16.97 12.13 9.87
N ILE A 93 16.25 11.36 9.06
CA ILE A 93 16.86 10.35 8.16
C ILE A 93 17.81 11.00 7.16
N ILE A 94 17.42 12.11 6.54
CA ILE A 94 18.30 12.88 5.63
C ILE A 94 19.54 13.40 6.37
N SER A 95 19.42 13.72 7.66
CA SER A 95 20.53 14.10 8.53
C SER A 95 21.42 12.92 8.97
N GLY A 96 21.11 11.69 8.56
CA GLY A 96 21.86 10.48 8.91
C GLY A 96 21.38 9.74 10.16
N ALA A 97 20.18 10.03 10.66
CA ALA A 97 19.61 9.26 11.77
C ALA A 97 19.23 7.84 11.30
N GLU A 98 19.59 6.85 12.12
CA GLU A 98 19.15 5.46 11.97
C GLU A 98 18.15 5.13 13.08
N PHE A 99 16.94 4.73 12.68
CA PHE A 99 15.88 4.33 13.62
C PHE A 99 15.81 2.81 13.71
N THR A 100 15.39 2.31 14.88
CA THR A 100 14.85 0.95 14.99
C THR A 100 13.59 0.85 14.14
N PHE A 101 13.25 -0.36 13.71
CA PHE A 101 12.02 -0.63 12.96
C PHE A 101 10.78 -0.05 13.64
N GLU A 102 10.61 -0.29 14.94
CA GLU A 102 9.49 0.25 15.73
C GLU A 102 9.44 1.77 15.72
N LYS A 103 10.60 2.42 15.87
CA LYS A 103 10.65 3.87 15.91
C LYS A 103 10.36 4.48 14.54
N GLU A 104 10.85 3.83 13.49
CA GLU A 104 10.60 4.22 12.11
C GLU A 104 9.12 4.11 11.74
N THR A 105 8.43 3.00 12.10
CA THR A 105 7.01 2.85 11.81
C THR A 105 6.15 3.89 12.53
N GLN A 106 6.48 4.18 13.78
CA GLN A 106 5.76 5.18 14.58
C GLN A 106 5.93 6.59 14.01
N ILE A 107 7.16 6.94 13.60
CA ILE A 107 7.47 8.28 13.10
C ILE A 107 6.94 8.50 11.68
N LEU A 108 7.19 7.56 10.77
CA LEU A 108 6.87 7.74 9.36
C LEU A 108 5.41 7.40 9.04
N TYR A 109 4.84 6.39 9.69
CA TYR A 109 3.55 5.84 9.30
C TYR A 109 2.48 5.95 10.40
N ASP A 110 2.76 6.62 11.53
CA ASP A 110 1.81 6.76 12.64
C ASP A 110 1.28 5.40 13.13
N ALA A 111 2.17 4.40 13.17
CA ALA A 111 1.81 3.00 13.30
C ALA A 111 2.70 2.23 14.28
N ASP A 112 2.08 1.26 14.97
CA ASP A 112 2.74 0.30 15.86
C ASP A 112 2.29 -1.13 15.48
N PRO A 113 2.89 -1.75 14.45
CA PRO A 113 2.47 -3.06 13.97
C PRO A 113 2.78 -4.16 15.00
N PRO A 114 1.92 -5.19 15.13
CA PRO A 114 2.09 -6.25 16.11
C PRO A 114 3.40 -7.03 15.89
N LYS A 115 3.82 -7.73 16.94
CA LYS A 115 4.92 -8.70 16.88
C LYS A 115 4.33 -10.09 16.85
N ASN A 116 4.80 -10.91 15.94
CA ASN A 116 4.38 -12.31 15.81
C ASN A 116 5.55 -13.23 16.12
N GLU A 117 5.30 -14.26 16.92
CA GLU A 117 6.27 -15.29 17.25
C GLU A 117 6.33 -16.36 16.16
N ARG A 118 7.38 -17.20 16.16
CA ARG A 118 7.54 -18.26 15.15
C ARG A 118 6.44 -19.31 15.24
N GLU A 119 5.92 -19.50 16.45
CA GLU A 119 4.85 -20.42 16.80
C GLU A 119 3.58 -20.10 16.01
N HIS A 120 3.23 -18.80 15.91
CA HIS A 120 2.08 -18.33 15.12
C HIS A 120 2.18 -18.78 13.65
N PHE A 121 3.33 -18.59 13.02
CA PHE A 121 3.55 -19.02 11.64
C PHE A 121 3.62 -20.55 11.51
N SER A 122 4.19 -21.24 12.50
CA SER A 122 4.34 -22.69 12.49
C SER A 122 2.99 -23.41 12.47
N GLU A 123 1.98 -22.88 13.19
CA GLU A 123 0.62 -23.42 13.17
C GLU A 123 0.02 -23.36 11.76
N ILE A 124 0.15 -22.22 11.08
CA ILE A 124 -0.32 -22.01 9.70
C ILE A 124 0.43 -22.92 8.73
N LEU A 125 1.76 -23.03 8.86
CA LEU A 125 2.58 -23.91 8.04
C LEU A 125 2.18 -25.38 8.19
N ASN A 126 1.83 -25.84 9.40
CA ASN A 126 1.35 -27.21 9.64
C ASN A 126 -0.01 -27.48 8.97
N GLU A 127 -0.95 -26.52 9.00
CA GLU A 127 -2.20 -26.64 8.26
C GLU A 127 -1.93 -26.70 6.75
N LEU A 128 -1.05 -25.83 6.24
CA LEU A 128 -0.68 -25.82 4.83
C LEU A 128 -0.02 -27.12 4.38
N ASP A 129 0.85 -27.70 5.23
CA ASP A 129 1.54 -28.97 4.98
C ASP A 129 0.56 -30.10 4.66
N SER A 130 -0.56 -30.13 5.40
CA SER A 130 -1.65 -31.11 5.24
C SER A 130 -2.51 -30.86 3.99
N ASN A 131 -2.51 -29.65 3.45
CA ASN A 131 -3.30 -29.26 2.28
C ASN A 131 -2.53 -29.40 0.95
N LEU A 132 -1.20 -29.54 0.99
CA LEU A 132 -0.35 -29.66 -0.19
C LEU A 132 -0.05 -31.12 -0.55
N PRO A 133 -0.07 -31.49 -1.84
CA PRO A 133 0.26 -32.84 -2.27
C PRO A 133 1.77 -33.13 -2.17
N GLY A 134 2.12 -34.42 -2.01
CA GLY A 134 3.50 -34.91 -1.98
C GLY A 134 4.16 -34.86 -0.61
N GLU A 135 5.40 -35.32 -0.52
CA GLU A 135 6.21 -35.37 0.71
C GLU A 135 7.45 -34.46 0.59
N GLY A 136 8.12 -34.21 1.72
CA GLY A 136 9.37 -33.43 1.78
C GLY A 136 9.17 -31.95 2.10
N ASN A 137 10.16 -31.12 1.75
CA ASN A 137 10.22 -29.71 2.13
C ASN A 137 8.98 -28.91 1.68
N LEU A 138 8.30 -28.26 2.63
CA LEU A 138 7.06 -27.52 2.43
C LEU A 138 7.20 -26.38 1.42
N THR A 139 8.24 -25.56 1.52
CA THR A 139 8.53 -24.47 0.58
C THR A 139 8.64 -24.97 -0.86
N GLY A 140 9.37 -26.07 -1.08
CA GLY A 140 9.47 -26.71 -2.39
C GLY A 140 8.13 -27.22 -2.90
N ARG A 141 7.35 -27.90 -2.05
CA ARG A 141 6.00 -28.38 -2.40
C ARG A 141 5.06 -27.23 -2.78
N TYR A 142 5.08 -26.14 -2.00
CA TYR A 142 4.26 -24.96 -2.28
C TYR A 142 4.64 -24.28 -3.60
N ASN A 143 5.94 -24.05 -3.86
CA ASN A 143 6.36 -23.41 -5.10
C ASN A 143 6.01 -24.28 -6.33
N ASN A 144 6.21 -25.61 -6.25
CA ASN A 144 5.79 -26.54 -7.30
C ASN A 144 4.26 -26.58 -7.50
N PHE A 145 3.49 -26.45 -6.41
CA PHE A 145 2.04 -26.33 -6.49
C PHE A 145 1.64 -25.02 -7.18
N LYS A 146 2.21 -23.89 -6.74
CA LYS A 146 1.95 -22.55 -7.28
C LYS A 146 2.28 -22.44 -8.77
N ASP A 147 3.36 -23.06 -9.22
CA ASP A 147 3.81 -22.99 -10.62
C ASP A 147 2.80 -23.59 -11.62
N GLN A 148 1.92 -24.48 -11.16
CA GLN A 148 0.83 -25.03 -11.99
C GLN A 148 -0.23 -24.00 -12.36
N PHE A 149 -0.29 -22.87 -11.64
CA PHE A 149 -1.29 -21.82 -11.81
C PHE A 149 -0.71 -20.54 -12.44
N ILE A 150 0.50 -20.64 -13.01
CA ILE A 150 1.11 -19.54 -13.76
C ILE A 150 0.23 -19.21 -14.97
N PHE A 151 -0.06 -17.92 -15.11
CA PHE A 151 -0.83 -17.41 -16.22
C PHE A 151 -0.01 -17.44 -17.52
N PRO A 152 -0.57 -17.92 -18.65
CA PRO A 152 0.14 -17.92 -19.91
C PRO A 152 0.57 -16.51 -20.35
N LYS A 153 1.88 -16.30 -20.53
CA LYS A 153 2.46 -14.98 -20.88
C LYS A 153 1.77 -14.29 -22.06
N GLY A 154 1.46 -15.05 -23.13
CA GLY A 154 0.81 -14.52 -24.33
C GLY A 154 -0.65 -14.08 -24.15
N LYS A 155 -1.25 -14.33 -22.98
CA LYS A 155 -2.63 -13.94 -22.63
C LYS A 155 -2.68 -12.90 -21.50
N LEU A 156 -1.52 -12.42 -21.03
CA LEU A 156 -1.44 -11.61 -19.81
C LEU A 156 -2.17 -10.27 -19.96
N ASP A 157 -1.96 -9.56 -21.08
CA ASP A 157 -2.58 -8.26 -21.35
C ASP A 157 -4.10 -8.32 -21.40
N SER A 158 -4.61 -9.29 -22.18
CA SER A 158 -6.04 -9.50 -22.32
C SER A 158 -6.70 -9.99 -21.03
N ALA A 159 -5.98 -10.75 -20.19
CA ALA A 159 -6.44 -11.16 -18.87
C ALA A 159 -6.47 -10.01 -17.87
N PHE A 160 -5.43 -9.16 -17.82
CA PHE A 160 -5.44 -7.96 -16.99
C PHE A 160 -6.60 -7.05 -17.39
N THR A 161 -6.82 -6.82 -18.68
CA THR A 161 -7.95 -6.04 -19.19
C THR A 161 -9.30 -6.64 -18.76
N LEU A 162 -9.46 -7.96 -18.88
CA LEU A 162 -10.67 -8.67 -18.45
C LEU A 162 -10.95 -8.47 -16.96
N VAL A 163 -9.93 -8.67 -16.11
CA VAL A 163 -10.06 -8.53 -14.66
C VAL A 163 -10.30 -7.08 -14.27
N MET A 164 -9.58 -6.12 -14.85
CA MET A 164 -9.79 -4.69 -14.61
C MET A 164 -11.23 -4.26 -14.93
N ASN A 165 -11.80 -4.73 -16.04
CA ASN A 165 -13.19 -4.46 -16.40
C ASN A 165 -14.17 -5.05 -15.37
N GLU A 166 -13.91 -6.26 -14.87
CA GLU A 166 -14.73 -6.87 -13.82
C GLU A 166 -14.64 -6.09 -12.51
N CYS A 167 -13.42 -5.73 -12.09
CA CYS A 167 -13.19 -4.88 -10.92
C CYS A 167 -13.95 -3.55 -11.04
N ARG A 168 -13.83 -2.87 -12.19
CA ARG A 168 -14.52 -1.61 -12.47
C ARG A 168 -16.03 -1.77 -12.39
N ASN A 169 -16.59 -2.81 -13.02
CA ASN A 169 -18.02 -3.08 -12.99
C ASN A 169 -18.55 -3.31 -11.58
N ARG A 170 -17.81 -4.05 -10.75
CA ARG A 170 -18.15 -4.29 -9.34
C ARG A 170 -18.14 -3.00 -8.53
N THR A 171 -17.09 -2.18 -8.69
CA THR A 171 -16.96 -0.89 -8.01
C THR A 171 -18.09 0.07 -8.36
N MET A 172 -18.47 0.18 -9.64
CA MET A 172 -19.53 1.09 -10.10
C MET A 172 -20.92 0.79 -9.53
N ASN A 173 -21.15 -0.41 -8.98
CA ASN A 173 -22.42 -0.72 -8.32
C ASN A 173 -22.58 0.04 -6.99
N TYR A 174 -21.50 0.57 -6.42
CA TYR A 174 -21.49 1.18 -5.09
C TYR A 174 -20.90 2.58 -5.07
N ILE A 175 -19.87 2.86 -5.88
CA ILE A 175 -19.18 4.14 -5.92
C ILE A 175 -19.38 4.79 -7.29
N THR A 176 -19.76 6.07 -7.29
CA THR A 176 -19.82 6.87 -8.51
C THR A 176 -18.40 7.29 -8.91
N LEU A 177 -17.92 6.76 -10.03
CA LEU A 177 -16.59 7.10 -10.55
C LEU A 177 -16.53 8.56 -11.05
N PRO A 178 -15.45 9.31 -10.76
CA PRO A 178 -15.26 10.65 -11.32
C PRO A 178 -15.36 10.67 -12.85
N GLN A 179 -16.00 11.70 -13.42
CA GLN A 179 -16.14 11.78 -14.87
C GLN A 179 -14.77 11.95 -15.53
N ASN A 180 -14.52 11.15 -16.58
CA ASN A 180 -13.26 11.12 -17.35
C ASN A 180 -12.04 10.56 -16.61
N GLU A 181 -12.24 9.87 -15.47
CA GLU A 181 -11.19 9.02 -14.90
C GLU A 181 -10.73 7.97 -15.90
N LYS A 182 -9.42 7.74 -15.97
CA LYS A 182 -8.82 6.76 -16.89
C LYS A 182 -7.44 6.33 -16.44
N PHE A 183 -7.00 5.18 -16.94
CA PHE A 183 -5.61 4.78 -16.86
C PHE A 183 -5.17 4.01 -18.09
N GLU A 184 -3.86 3.97 -18.29
CA GLU A 184 -3.20 3.13 -19.28
C GLU A 184 -2.36 2.07 -18.57
N ILE A 185 -2.18 0.90 -19.21
CA ILE A 185 -1.37 -0.19 -18.66
C ILE A 185 -0.06 -0.26 -19.45
N GLU A 186 1.06 -0.33 -18.74
CA GLU A 186 2.39 -0.51 -19.30
C GLU A 186 3.04 -1.78 -18.73
N TYR A 187 3.57 -2.64 -19.59
CA TYR A 187 4.35 -3.80 -19.17
C TYR A 187 5.84 -3.45 -19.12
N VAL A 188 6.44 -3.62 -17.94
CA VAL A 188 7.84 -3.23 -17.67
C VAL A 188 8.66 -4.43 -17.19
N SER A 189 9.98 -4.25 -17.18
CA SER A 189 10.98 -5.20 -16.68
C SER A 189 12.08 -4.47 -15.91
N ASN A 190 12.89 -5.22 -15.16
CA ASN A 190 13.98 -4.74 -14.31
C ASN A 190 13.53 -3.69 -13.27
N LYS A 191 12.34 -3.90 -12.68
CA LYS A 191 11.81 -3.02 -11.64
C LYS A 191 11.81 -3.72 -10.26
N PRO A 192 11.98 -2.97 -9.16
CA PRO A 192 11.95 -3.55 -7.82
C PRO A 192 10.52 -3.83 -7.29
N TRP A 193 9.48 -3.43 -8.03
CA TRP A 193 8.06 -3.66 -7.69
C TRP A 193 7.40 -4.68 -8.63
N GLY A 194 6.26 -5.24 -8.19
CA GLY A 194 5.45 -6.19 -8.96
C GLY A 194 4.43 -5.52 -9.88
N ALA A 195 3.72 -4.52 -9.36
CA ALA A 195 3.02 -3.51 -10.16
C ALA A 195 3.09 -2.19 -9.39
N TYR A 196 2.75 -1.09 -10.03
CA TYR A 196 2.70 0.22 -9.37
C TYR A 196 1.90 1.25 -10.21
N ASN A 197 1.07 2.03 -9.54
CA ASN A 197 0.21 3.06 -10.13
C ASN A 197 0.87 4.45 -10.11
N TRP A 198 1.17 5.00 -11.29
CA TRP A 198 1.71 6.35 -11.47
C TRP A 198 0.55 7.32 -11.65
N PHE A 199 0.02 7.88 -10.58
CA PHE A 199 -1.02 8.91 -10.70
C PHE A 199 -0.43 10.21 -11.27
N LYS A 200 -0.95 10.67 -12.40
CA LYS A 200 -0.47 11.86 -13.13
C LYS A 200 -1.28 13.13 -12.84
N GLY A 201 -2.32 13.03 -12.00
CA GLY A 201 -3.35 14.05 -11.87
C GLY A 201 -4.29 14.07 -13.07
N ASN A 202 -5.26 14.98 -13.05
CA ASN A 202 -6.34 15.04 -14.03
C ASN A 202 -7.08 13.69 -14.17
N LEU A 203 -7.28 12.99 -13.04
CA LEU A 203 -7.96 11.70 -12.94
C LEU A 203 -7.31 10.63 -13.83
N THR A 204 -6.00 10.73 -14.07
CA THR A 204 -5.26 9.85 -14.98
C THR A 204 -4.14 9.11 -14.26
N SER A 205 -4.08 7.78 -14.43
CA SER A 205 -2.93 6.95 -13.99
C SER A 205 -2.21 6.29 -15.17
N ILE A 206 -0.97 5.88 -14.92
CA ILE A 206 -0.29 4.82 -15.70
C ILE A 206 -0.02 3.67 -14.74
N ILE A 207 -0.57 2.49 -15.01
CA ILE A 207 -0.36 1.29 -14.20
C ILE A 207 0.76 0.47 -14.85
N GLN A 208 1.89 0.36 -14.16
CA GLN A 208 3.01 -0.46 -14.62
C GLN A 208 2.93 -1.86 -14.02
N VAL A 209 2.97 -2.89 -14.85
CA VAL A 209 3.01 -4.30 -14.42
C VAL A 209 4.39 -4.87 -14.74
N ASN A 210 5.12 -5.32 -13.72
CA ASN A 210 6.43 -5.93 -13.90
C ASN A 210 6.29 -7.41 -14.32
N THR A 211 6.98 -7.77 -15.40
CA THR A 211 6.93 -9.10 -16.04
C THR A 211 8.19 -9.94 -15.82
N ASP A 212 9.11 -9.48 -14.96
CA ASP A 212 10.35 -10.21 -14.60
C ASP A 212 10.05 -11.59 -14.01
N LEU A 213 8.97 -11.71 -13.23
CA LEU A 213 8.51 -12.96 -12.63
C LEU A 213 7.17 -13.41 -13.23
N PRO A 214 6.95 -14.73 -13.40
CA PRO A 214 5.65 -15.24 -13.80
C PRO A 214 4.54 -14.88 -12.79
N LEU A 215 3.39 -14.44 -13.31
CA LEU A 215 2.21 -14.12 -12.51
C LEU A 215 1.26 -15.31 -12.50
N THR A 216 0.73 -15.64 -11.33
CA THR A 216 -0.34 -16.63 -11.16
C THR A 216 -1.72 -15.98 -11.29
N VAL A 217 -2.78 -16.78 -11.48
CA VAL A 217 -4.16 -16.28 -11.68
C VAL A 217 -4.66 -15.37 -10.54
N ASP A 218 -4.33 -15.70 -9.29
CA ASP A 218 -4.63 -14.89 -8.11
C ASP A 218 -3.92 -13.53 -8.16
N ARG A 219 -2.65 -13.50 -8.57
CA ARG A 219 -1.85 -12.29 -8.70
C ARG A 219 -2.37 -11.35 -9.78
N VAL A 220 -2.98 -11.88 -10.86
CA VAL A 220 -3.65 -11.03 -11.85
C VAL A 220 -4.86 -10.32 -11.23
N ILE A 221 -5.65 -11.03 -10.40
CA ILE A 221 -6.76 -10.42 -9.63
C ILE A 221 -6.23 -9.35 -8.68
N GLU A 222 -5.27 -9.72 -7.83
CA GLU A 222 -4.72 -8.85 -6.79
C GLU A 222 -4.18 -7.55 -7.41
N LEU A 223 -3.28 -7.65 -8.40
CA LEU A 223 -2.67 -6.47 -9.03
C LEU A 223 -3.69 -5.60 -9.75
N ALA A 224 -4.69 -6.18 -10.42
CA ALA A 224 -5.72 -5.40 -11.08
C ALA A 224 -6.60 -4.63 -10.07
N ALA A 225 -6.98 -5.28 -8.96
CA ALA A 225 -7.79 -4.65 -7.93
C ALA A 225 -7.01 -3.56 -7.17
N HIS A 226 -5.77 -3.89 -6.78
CA HIS A 226 -4.89 -3.06 -5.97
C HIS A 226 -4.44 -1.80 -6.72
N GLU A 227 -4.03 -1.93 -7.99
CA GLU A 227 -3.56 -0.77 -8.77
C GLU A 227 -4.71 0.01 -9.43
N GLY A 228 -5.80 -0.68 -9.79
CA GLY A 228 -6.94 -0.14 -10.51
C GLY A 228 -8.12 0.16 -9.59
N TYR A 229 -9.15 -0.69 -9.66
CA TYR A 229 -10.39 -0.52 -8.92
C TYR A 229 -10.61 -1.63 -7.88
N PRO A 230 -11.01 -1.32 -6.64
CA PRO A 230 -11.19 0.02 -6.09
C PRO A 230 -9.91 0.56 -5.43
N GLY A 231 -8.72 0.07 -5.83
CA GLY A 231 -7.44 0.45 -5.26
C GLY A 231 -6.90 1.81 -5.71
N HIS A 232 -5.59 1.89 -5.98
CA HIS A 232 -4.87 3.17 -6.10
C HIS A 232 -5.43 4.14 -7.13
N HIS A 233 -5.90 3.66 -8.29
CA HIS A 233 -6.50 4.57 -9.27
C HIS A 233 -7.77 5.23 -8.73
N LEU A 234 -8.67 4.46 -8.12
CA LEU A 234 -9.87 5.01 -7.50
C LEU A 234 -9.54 5.93 -6.33
N PHE A 235 -8.64 5.50 -5.45
CA PHE A 235 -8.18 6.27 -4.28
C PHE A 235 -7.71 7.67 -4.71
N ASN A 236 -6.77 7.74 -5.65
CA ASN A 236 -6.23 9.02 -6.10
C ASN A 236 -7.27 9.86 -6.88
N SER A 237 -8.12 9.21 -7.69
CA SER A 237 -9.16 9.90 -8.45
C SER A 237 -10.22 10.53 -7.54
N LEU A 238 -10.64 9.84 -6.47
CA LEU A 238 -11.57 10.37 -5.49
C LEU A 238 -10.94 11.47 -4.64
N ILE A 239 -9.68 11.33 -4.23
CA ILE A 239 -8.95 12.39 -3.51
C ILE A 239 -8.82 13.65 -4.37
N GLU A 240 -8.39 13.52 -5.63
CA GLU A 240 -8.28 14.67 -6.52
C GLU A 240 -9.65 15.33 -6.72
N GLN A 241 -10.70 14.56 -6.97
CA GLN A 241 -12.04 15.08 -7.20
C GLN A 241 -12.62 15.76 -5.94
N LYS A 242 -12.62 15.05 -4.81
CA LYS A 242 -13.32 15.46 -3.58
C LYS A 242 -12.53 16.43 -2.72
N LEU A 243 -11.22 16.25 -2.61
CA LEU A 243 -10.40 17.05 -1.70
C LEU A 243 -9.68 18.18 -2.45
N VAL A 244 -9.12 17.91 -3.62
CA VAL A 244 -8.40 18.95 -4.38
C VAL A 244 -9.36 19.86 -5.14
N LYS A 245 -10.21 19.31 -6.03
CA LYS A 245 -11.08 20.10 -6.92
C LYS A 245 -12.29 20.69 -6.22
N GLU A 246 -13.05 19.89 -5.48
CA GLU A 246 -14.29 20.34 -4.83
C GLU A 246 -14.02 21.20 -3.57
N ARG A 247 -12.95 20.93 -2.82
CA ARG A 247 -12.64 21.62 -1.55
C ARG A 247 -11.46 22.60 -1.61
N GLY A 248 -10.65 22.55 -2.67
CA GLY A 248 -9.45 23.39 -2.77
C GLY A 248 -8.33 23.01 -1.78
N TRP A 249 -8.29 21.76 -1.31
CA TRP A 249 -7.30 21.31 -0.32
C TRP A 249 -6.04 20.81 -1.04
N THR A 250 -5.14 21.75 -1.29
CA THR A 250 -3.95 21.56 -2.11
C THR A 250 -2.95 20.57 -1.53
N GLU A 251 -2.98 20.31 -0.23
CA GLU A 251 -2.11 19.32 0.42
C GLU A 251 -2.26 17.91 -0.14
N TYR A 252 -3.41 17.60 -0.74
CA TYR A 252 -3.66 16.31 -1.40
C TYR A 252 -3.14 16.23 -2.83
N SER A 253 -2.58 17.32 -3.37
CA SER A 253 -1.95 17.34 -4.69
C SER A 253 -0.53 16.76 -4.70
N VAL A 254 0.00 16.38 -3.53
CA VAL A 254 1.29 15.71 -3.34
C VAL A 254 1.10 14.42 -2.54
N TYR A 255 1.84 13.38 -2.91
CA TYR A 255 1.87 12.12 -2.18
C TYR A 255 3.29 11.85 -1.67
N PRO A 256 3.56 12.04 -0.37
CA PRO A 256 4.83 11.64 0.22
C PRO A 256 4.85 10.13 0.55
N LEU A 257 5.77 9.39 -0.08
CA LEU A 257 5.81 7.91 0.02
C LEU A 257 6.06 7.41 1.45
N TYR A 258 6.93 8.07 2.19
CA TYR A 258 7.28 7.68 3.57
C TYR A 258 6.49 8.54 4.56
N SER A 259 5.17 8.33 4.59
CA SER A 259 4.25 9.13 5.40
C SER A 259 3.00 8.35 5.82
N PRO A 260 2.19 8.88 6.76
CA PRO A 260 0.97 8.20 7.21
C PRO A 260 -0.10 8.01 6.13
N ILE A 261 -0.05 8.77 5.01
CA ILE A 261 -1.03 8.57 3.93
C ILE A 261 -0.77 7.25 3.20
N SER A 262 0.47 6.78 3.16
CA SER A 262 0.84 5.53 2.48
C SER A 262 0.23 4.31 3.14
N LEU A 263 0.18 4.30 4.48
CA LEU A 263 -0.48 3.21 5.21
C LEU A 263 -1.98 3.14 4.87
N ILE A 264 -2.65 4.30 4.78
CA ILE A 264 -4.07 4.35 4.40
C ILE A 264 -4.26 3.94 2.93
N ALA A 265 -3.42 4.43 2.02
CA ALA A 265 -3.52 4.14 0.60
C ALA A 265 -3.29 2.65 0.28
N GLU A 266 -2.23 2.06 0.83
CA GLU A 266 -1.92 0.63 0.68
C GLU A 266 -2.98 -0.23 1.38
N GLY A 267 -3.35 0.13 2.62
CA GLY A 267 -4.37 -0.59 3.38
C GLY A 267 -5.74 -0.61 2.68
N THR A 268 -6.16 0.53 2.10
CA THR A 268 -7.41 0.59 1.33
C THR A 268 -7.30 -0.14 -0.02
N ALA A 269 -6.13 -0.15 -0.67
CA ALA A 269 -5.92 -0.92 -1.89
C ALA A 269 -5.95 -2.44 -1.64
N ASN A 270 -5.31 -2.92 -0.58
CA ASN A 270 -5.39 -4.33 -0.16
C ASN A 270 -6.80 -4.71 0.30
N PHE A 271 -7.48 -3.86 1.07
CA PHE A 271 -8.87 -4.11 1.47
C PHE A 271 -9.81 -4.14 0.27
N GLY A 272 -9.56 -3.28 -0.72
CA GLY A 272 -10.33 -3.15 -1.94
C GLY A 272 -10.48 -4.46 -2.71
N GLU A 273 -9.42 -5.28 -2.78
CA GLU A 273 -9.46 -6.61 -3.39
C GLU A 273 -10.49 -7.51 -2.69
N LYS A 274 -10.38 -7.64 -1.36
CA LYS A 274 -11.29 -8.48 -0.55
C LYS A 274 -12.73 -7.96 -0.58
N LEU A 275 -12.91 -6.64 -0.71
CA LEU A 275 -14.22 -5.99 -0.83
C LEU A 275 -14.94 -6.32 -2.14
N ILE A 276 -14.25 -6.29 -3.29
CA ILE A 276 -14.86 -6.62 -4.59
C ILE A 276 -14.94 -8.13 -4.84
N PHE A 277 -14.06 -8.92 -4.22
CA PHE A 277 -14.02 -10.38 -4.34
C PHE A 277 -14.14 -11.07 -2.98
N PRO A 278 -15.34 -11.07 -2.35
CA PRO A 278 -15.63 -11.99 -1.25
C PRO A 278 -15.37 -13.44 -1.67
N ILE A 279 -15.02 -14.31 -0.72
CA ILE A 279 -14.48 -15.68 -0.96
C ILE A 279 -15.29 -16.45 -2.03
N ASP A 280 -16.59 -16.61 -1.83
CA ASP A 280 -17.45 -17.34 -2.77
C ASP A 280 -17.47 -16.71 -4.16
N SER A 281 -17.48 -15.38 -4.22
CA SER A 281 -17.44 -14.67 -5.49
C SER A 281 -16.08 -14.76 -6.18
N LYS A 282 -14.96 -14.77 -5.42
CA LYS A 282 -13.61 -14.96 -5.96
C LYS A 282 -13.47 -16.35 -6.56
N ASN A 283 -13.92 -17.36 -5.82
CA ASN A 283 -13.94 -18.76 -6.27
C ASN A 283 -14.75 -18.94 -7.55
N LYS A 284 -15.96 -18.37 -7.59
CA LYS A 284 -16.80 -18.42 -8.79
C LYS A 284 -16.11 -17.77 -9.99
N PHE A 285 -15.57 -16.56 -9.81
CA PHE A 285 -14.88 -15.84 -10.90
C PHE A 285 -13.64 -16.60 -11.40
N MET A 286 -12.84 -17.16 -10.49
CA MET A 286 -11.70 -17.99 -10.89
C MET A 286 -12.14 -19.24 -11.66
N LYS A 287 -13.14 -19.97 -11.14
CA LYS A 287 -13.61 -21.25 -11.70
C LYS A 287 -14.29 -21.09 -13.06
N GLU A 288 -15.14 -20.08 -13.20
CA GLU A 288 -15.97 -19.88 -14.39
C GLU A 288 -15.27 -19.03 -15.47
N VAL A 289 -14.31 -18.19 -15.09
CA VAL A 289 -13.71 -17.21 -16.00
C VAL A 289 -12.20 -17.42 -16.14
N LEU A 290 -11.42 -17.20 -15.07
CA LEU A 290 -9.96 -17.10 -15.22
C LEU A 290 -9.28 -18.44 -15.50
N PHE A 291 -9.69 -19.53 -14.83
CA PHE A 291 -9.12 -20.85 -15.06
C PHE A 291 -9.38 -21.33 -16.50
N PRO A 292 -10.62 -21.30 -17.02
CA PRO A 292 -10.89 -21.61 -18.43
C PRO A 292 -10.10 -20.72 -19.39
N TYR A 293 -10.01 -19.42 -19.09
CA TYR A 293 -9.30 -18.46 -19.93
C TYR A 293 -7.79 -18.76 -19.99
N ALA A 294 -7.19 -19.11 -18.85
CA ALA A 294 -5.79 -19.51 -18.72
C ALA A 294 -5.53 -20.93 -19.24
N GLY A 295 -6.57 -21.76 -19.46
CA GLY A 295 -6.44 -23.17 -19.83
C GLY A 295 -6.04 -24.06 -18.65
N LEU A 296 -6.41 -23.67 -17.43
CA LEU A 296 -6.15 -24.40 -16.18
C LEU A 296 -7.32 -25.30 -15.82
N ASP A 297 -7.05 -26.37 -15.06
CA ASP A 297 -8.07 -27.30 -14.57
C ASP A 297 -8.96 -26.66 -13.50
N THR A 298 -10.23 -26.42 -13.85
CA THR A 298 -11.24 -25.82 -12.97
C THR A 298 -11.56 -26.66 -11.73
N ASN A 299 -11.22 -27.94 -11.71
CA ASN A 299 -11.39 -28.79 -10.51
C ASN A 299 -10.39 -28.42 -9.41
N LEU A 300 -9.31 -27.72 -9.75
CA LEU A 300 -8.28 -27.29 -8.79
C LEU A 300 -8.59 -25.95 -8.13
N THR A 301 -9.62 -25.21 -8.56
CA THR A 301 -9.88 -23.85 -8.08
C THR A 301 -10.10 -23.78 -6.57
N GLU A 302 -10.91 -24.67 -6.00
CA GLU A 302 -11.21 -24.68 -4.55
C GLU A 302 -9.96 -24.99 -3.72
N LYS A 303 -9.18 -26.00 -4.15
CA LYS A 303 -7.91 -26.34 -3.50
C LYS A 303 -6.90 -25.20 -3.60
N TYR A 304 -6.80 -24.58 -4.78
CA TYR A 304 -5.90 -23.47 -5.02
C TYR A 304 -6.24 -22.27 -4.13
N GLN A 305 -7.51 -21.87 -4.06
CA GLN A 305 -7.95 -20.79 -3.20
C GLN A 305 -7.62 -21.07 -1.72
N LYS A 306 -7.96 -22.26 -1.22
CA LYS A 306 -7.69 -22.63 0.18
C LYS A 306 -6.20 -22.55 0.51
N VAL A 307 -5.33 -22.96 -0.41
CA VAL A 307 -3.88 -22.84 -0.25
C VAL A 307 -3.44 -21.38 -0.22
N ILE A 308 -3.93 -20.53 -1.14
CA ILE A 308 -3.58 -19.10 -1.17
C ILE A 308 -4.06 -18.37 0.09
N GLU A 309 -5.27 -18.67 0.59
CA GLU A 309 -5.79 -18.09 1.84
C GLU A 309 -4.95 -18.45 3.06
N LEU A 310 -4.37 -19.65 3.11
CA LEU A 310 -3.44 -20.03 4.18
C LEU A 310 -2.11 -19.30 4.04
N VAL A 311 -1.62 -19.13 2.82
CA VAL A 311 -0.36 -18.40 2.58
C VAL A 311 -0.52 -16.90 2.87
N ASP A 312 -1.69 -16.30 2.59
CA ASP A 312 -1.99 -14.91 2.92
C ASP A 312 -1.84 -14.65 4.44
N GLN A 313 -2.15 -15.63 5.30
CA GLN A 313 -2.00 -15.52 6.75
C GLN A 313 -0.53 -15.47 7.20
N LEU A 314 0.41 -15.89 6.36
CA LEU A 314 1.85 -15.76 6.62
C LEU A 314 2.36 -14.33 6.35
N GLY A 315 1.49 -13.39 5.94
CA GLY A 315 1.87 -12.03 5.53
C GLY A 315 2.73 -11.27 6.53
N TYR A 316 2.58 -11.53 7.83
CA TYR A 316 3.40 -10.90 8.89
C TYR A 316 4.83 -11.45 9.01
N ALA A 317 5.15 -12.61 8.44
CA ALA A 317 6.51 -13.14 8.44
C ALA A 317 7.47 -12.16 7.73
N GLY A 318 7.01 -11.48 6.68
CA GLY A 318 7.77 -10.41 6.04
C GLY A 318 8.09 -9.25 6.98
N ASN A 319 7.14 -8.87 7.86
CA ASN A 319 7.35 -7.79 8.83
C ASN A 319 8.37 -8.19 9.89
N GLU A 320 8.31 -9.43 10.39
CA GLU A 320 9.29 -9.91 11.37
C GLU A 320 10.69 -10.06 10.77
N ALA A 321 10.78 -10.48 9.51
CA ALA A 321 12.04 -10.47 8.76
C ALA A 321 12.61 -9.04 8.67
N ALA A 322 11.78 -8.06 8.28
CA ALA A 322 12.20 -6.67 8.19
C ALA A 322 12.60 -6.10 9.56
N ARG A 323 11.81 -6.36 10.60
CA ARG A 323 12.04 -5.90 11.97
C ARG A 323 13.39 -6.39 12.49
N ASN A 324 13.67 -7.68 12.39
CA ASN A 324 14.93 -8.24 12.88
C ASN A 324 16.13 -7.84 12.01
N TYR A 325 15.97 -7.77 10.70
CA TYR A 325 17.04 -7.36 9.79
C TYR A 325 17.44 -5.90 10.00
N LEU A 326 16.47 -4.98 10.02
CA LEU A 326 16.72 -3.54 10.15
C LEU A 326 17.19 -3.14 11.56
N ASN A 327 16.85 -3.92 12.59
CA ASN A 327 17.36 -3.74 13.94
C ASN A 327 18.77 -4.37 14.14
N GLY A 328 19.36 -4.98 13.11
CA GLY A 328 20.67 -5.62 13.19
C GLY A 328 20.69 -6.89 14.04
N ILE A 329 19.52 -7.49 14.30
CA ILE A 329 19.39 -8.74 15.07
C ILE A 329 19.72 -9.94 14.19
N TRP A 330 19.28 -9.94 12.93
CA TRP A 330 19.57 -11.00 11.97
C TRP A 330 20.51 -10.53 10.88
N ALA A 331 21.49 -11.38 10.55
CA ALA A 331 22.27 -11.22 9.34
C ALA A 331 21.42 -11.48 8.09
N ARG A 332 21.92 -11.09 6.91
CA ARG A 332 21.23 -11.31 5.63
C ARG A 332 20.92 -12.78 5.38
N GLU A 333 21.86 -13.69 5.70
CA GLU A 333 21.67 -15.14 5.52
C GLU A 333 20.58 -15.72 6.43
N GLU A 334 20.47 -15.23 7.66
CA GLU A 334 19.45 -15.66 8.61
C GLU A 334 18.07 -15.16 8.18
N THR A 335 18.01 -13.91 7.72
CA THR A 335 16.80 -13.29 7.15
C THR A 335 16.33 -14.06 5.91
N LEU A 336 17.26 -14.47 5.04
CA LEU A 336 16.97 -15.29 3.86
C LEU A 336 16.34 -16.62 4.25
N LYS A 337 16.93 -17.35 5.20
CA LYS A 337 16.41 -18.63 5.69
C LYS A 337 15.02 -18.46 6.29
N PHE A 338 14.80 -17.42 7.10
CA PHE A 338 13.51 -17.12 7.69
C PHE A 338 12.43 -16.87 6.63
N LEU A 339 12.71 -16.05 5.62
CA LEU A 339 11.76 -15.78 4.53
C LEU A 339 11.45 -17.03 3.69
N MET A 340 12.44 -17.90 3.46
CA MET A 340 12.23 -19.15 2.74
C MET A 340 11.34 -20.12 3.52
N GLU A 341 11.47 -20.16 4.84
CA GLU A 341 10.70 -21.05 5.72
C GLU A 341 9.31 -20.49 6.04
N TYR A 342 9.24 -19.29 6.61
CA TYR A 342 8.02 -18.71 7.16
C TYR A 342 7.21 -17.86 6.18
N SER A 343 7.79 -17.47 5.04
CA SER A 343 7.04 -16.84 3.94
C SER A 343 6.96 -17.72 2.70
N LEU A 344 7.49 -18.95 2.76
CA LEU A 344 7.50 -19.93 1.67
C LEU A 344 8.10 -19.40 0.35
N HIS A 345 8.98 -18.41 0.46
CA HIS A 345 9.64 -17.84 -0.70
C HIS A 345 10.65 -18.84 -1.29
N SER A 346 10.75 -18.87 -2.62
CA SER A 346 11.97 -19.40 -3.26
C SER A 346 13.17 -18.54 -2.84
N LYS A 347 14.39 -19.04 -3.05
CA LYS A 347 15.60 -18.27 -2.74
C LYS A 347 15.61 -16.92 -3.45
N GLU A 348 15.25 -16.90 -4.73
CA GLU A 348 15.22 -15.69 -5.57
C GLU A 348 14.17 -14.68 -5.06
N ARG A 349 12.98 -15.16 -4.67
CA ARG A 349 11.93 -14.31 -4.08
C ARG A 349 12.35 -13.77 -2.72
N ALA A 350 13.03 -14.57 -1.90
CA ALA A 350 13.54 -14.15 -0.61
C ALA A 350 14.63 -13.08 -0.78
N GLU A 351 15.56 -13.24 -1.72
CA GLU A 351 16.57 -12.23 -2.07
C GLU A 351 15.94 -10.91 -2.50
N LYS A 352 14.93 -10.96 -3.40
CA LYS A 352 14.16 -9.79 -3.82
C LYS A 352 13.42 -9.12 -2.67
N LYS A 353 12.89 -9.91 -1.73
CA LYS A 353 12.22 -9.36 -0.55
C LYS A 353 13.21 -8.64 0.38
N ILE A 354 14.44 -9.13 0.51
CA ILE A 354 15.46 -8.42 1.28
C ILE A 354 15.88 -7.12 0.56
N GLU A 355 16.04 -7.12 -0.78
CA GLU A 355 16.28 -5.88 -1.54
C GLU A 355 15.17 -4.84 -1.30
N PHE A 356 13.91 -5.30 -1.27
CA PHE A 356 12.77 -4.45 -0.93
C PHE A 356 12.90 -3.88 0.50
N ILE A 357 13.26 -4.71 1.48
CA ILE A 357 13.47 -4.27 2.88
C ILE A 357 14.64 -3.28 2.96
N GLU A 358 15.71 -3.47 2.21
CA GLU A 358 16.86 -2.56 2.21
C GLU A 358 16.50 -1.19 1.63
N PHE A 359 15.69 -1.17 0.57
CA PHE A 359 15.29 0.07 -0.11
C PHE A 359 14.14 0.79 0.60
N TYR A 360 13.06 0.07 0.90
CA TYR A 360 11.81 0.62 1.44
C TYR A 360 11.71 0.52 2.97
N ARG A 361 12.63 -0.22 3.61
CA ARG A 361 12.73 -0.33 5.07
C ARG A 361 11.41 -0.77 5.70
N SER A 362 10.90 -0.03 6.69
CA SER A 362 9.66 -0.36 7.37
C SER A 362 8.38 -0.15 6.56
N TYR A 363 8.45 0.35 5.31
CA TYR A 363 7.28 0.53 4.42
C TYR A 363 6.44 -0.75 4.25
N ILE A 364 7.07 -1.92 4.39
CA ILE A 364 6.40 -3.23 4.29
C ILE A 364 5.12 -3.35 5.15
N ILE A 365 5.02 -2.59 6.24
CA ILE A 365 3.85 -2.62 7.12
C ILE A 365 2.60 -2.02 6.47
N ASN A 366 2.76 -1.18 5.45
CA ASN A 366 1.65 -0.47 4.82
C ASN A 366 0.68 -1.44 4.13
N TYR A 367 1.14 -2.63 3.73
CA TYR A 367 0.33 -3.65 3.08
C TYR A 367 -0.54 -4.43 4.08
N ASN A 368 0.07 -5.28 4.91
CA ASN A 368 -0.66 -6.19 5.81
C ASN A 368 -1.28 -5.48 7.01
N TYR A 369 -0.50 -4.66 7.72
CA TYR A 369 -1.00 -3.90 8.86
C TYR A 369 -1.92 -2.77 8.41
N GLY A 370 -1.66 -2.16 7.24
CA GLY A 370 -2.62 -1.25 6.61
C GLY A 370 -3.95 -1.91 6.29
N TYR A 371 -3.94 -3.13 5.72
CA TYR A 371 -5.15 -3.93 5.51
C TYR A 371 -5.89 -4.17 6.82
N ASP A 372 -5.21 -4.66 7.86
CA ASP A 372 -5.83 -4.97 9.15
C ASP A 372 -6.44 -3.72 9.79
N LEU A 373 -5.76 -2.58 9.70
CA LEU A 373 -6.26 -1.31 10.22
C LEU A 373 -7.56 -0.88 9.53
N VAL A 374 -7.59 -0.92 8.19
CA VAL A 374 -8.77 -0.56 7.39
C VAL A 374 -9.90 -1.56 7.62
N ASN A 375 -9.59 -2.86 7.60
CA ASN A 375 -10.57 -3.91 7.84
C ASN A 375 -11.21 -3.77 9.23
N ASN A 376 -10.39 -3.59 10.28
CA ASN A 376 -10.88 -3.40 11.64
C ASN A 376 -11.75 -2.15 11.76
N TYR A 377 -11.34 -1.02 11.18
CA TYR A 377 -12.15 0.20 11.15
C TYR A 377 -13.53 -0.05 10.51
N ILE A 378 -13.57 -0.76 9.39
CA ILE A 378 -14.82 -1.04 8.68
C ILE A 378 -15.73 -1.96 9.51
N GLU A 379 -15.17 -3.03 10.08
CA GLU A 379 -15.90 -4.00 10.91
C GLU A 379 -16.50 -3.36 12.17
N VAL A 380 -15.70 -2.63 12.96
CA VAL A 380 -16.18 -2.01 14.21
C VAL A 380 -17.25 -0.93 13.96
N ASN A 381 -17.27 -0.34 12.75
CA ASN A 381 -18.28 0.62 12.33
C ASN A 381 -19.50 -0.01 11.62
N GLY A 382 -19.64 -1.33 11.72
CA GLY A 382 -20.80 -2.10 11.26
C GLY A 382 -20.72 -2.61 9.82
N GLY A 383 -19.59 -2.41 9.13
CA GLY A 383 -19.32 -2.95 7.81
C GLY A 383 -18.96 -4.43 7.84
N THR A 384 -19.85 -5.29 8.33
CA THR A 384 -19.62 -6.74 8.37
C THR A 384 -19.74 -7.36 6.98
N GLU A 385 -19.22 -8.59 6.80
CA GLU A 385 -19.37 -9.34 5.54
C GLU A 385 -20.83 -9.50 5.08
N ASN A 386 -21.78 -9.48 6.02
CA ASN A 386 -23.21 -9.58 5.74
C ASN A 386 -23.87 -8.26 5.32
N ASP A 387 -23.18 -7.12 5.46
CA ASP A 387 -23.67 -5.80 5.05
C ASP A 387 -22.67 -5.14 4.09
N LEU A 388 -22.63 -5.67 2.86
CA LEU A 388 -21.77 -5.15 1.80
C LEU A 388 -22.02 -3.66 1.53
N ARG A 389 -23.28 -3.20 1.61
CA ARG A 389 -23.59 -1.78 1.37
C ARG A 389 -22.91 -0.91 2.41
N ARG A 390 -23.00 -1.27 3.70
CA ARG A 390 -22.32 -0.55 4.77
C ARG A 390 -20.80 -0.58 4.62
N ARG A 391 -20.21 -1.71 4.19
CA ARG A 391 -18.77 -1.80 3.88
C ARG A 391 -18.36 -0.78 2.82
N TRP A 392 -19.10 -0.69 1.72
CA TRP A 392 -18.82 0.27 0.65
C TRP A 392 -19.01 1.72 1.08
N GLU A 393 -20.03 2.03 1.87
CA GLU A 393 -20.24 3.39 2.42
C GLU A 393 -19.07 3.82 3.30
N LEU A 394 -18.57 2.93 4.17
CA LEU A 394 -17.42 3.20 5.03
C LEU A 394 -16.12 3.30 4.22
N PHE A 395 -15.94 2.43 3.23
CA PHE A 395 -14.81 2.47 2.32
C PHE A 395 -14.76 3.80 1.54
N GLU A 396 -15.86 4.21 0.91
CA GLU A 396 -15.93 5.50 0.21
C GLU A 396 -15.66 6.68 1.17
N LYS A 397 -16.15 6.62 2.42
CA LYS A 397 -15.84 7.63 3.44
C LYS A 397 -14.33 7.72 3.70
N LEU A 398 -13.63 6.60 3.83
CA LEU A 398 -12.16 6.60 4.00
C LEU A 398 -11.43 7.26 2.82
N LEU A 399 -11.89 7.00 1.59
CA LEU A 399 -11.26 7.52 0.36
C LEU A 399 -11.54 9.01 0.12
N THR A 400 -12.61 9.56 0.71
CA THR A 400 -13.11 10.92 0.41
C THR A 400 -13.00 11.89 1.58
N THR A 401 -12.37 11.48 2.68
CA THR A 401 -12.15 12.33 3.86
C THR A 401 -10.70 12.22 4.33
N PRO A 402 -10.14 13.25 5.00
CA PRO A 402 -8.81 13.15 5.59
C PRO A 402 -8.74 12.01 6.61
N GLN A 403 -7.75 11.13 6.47
CA GLN A 403 -7.54 10.00 7.37
C GLN A 403 -6.12 9.98 7.91
N THR A 404 -5.96 9.48 9.14
CA THR A 404 -4.67 9.13 9.71
C THR A 404 -4.75 7.73 10.31
N PRO A 405 -3.64 6.97 10.34
CA PRO A 405 -3.63 5.63 10.92
C PRO A 405 -4.11 5.59 12.37
N SER A 406 -3.59 6.47 13.24
CA SER A 406 -4.10 6.61 14.62
C SER A 406 -5.54 7.12 14.69
N GLY A 407 -6.03 7.79 13.63
CA GLY A 407 -7.42 8.20 13.51
C GLY A 407 -8.34 6.99 13.43
N LEU A 408 -7.94 5.95 12.68
CA LEU A 408 -8.70 4.71 12.50
C LEU A 408 -8.77 3.82 13.75
N LEU A 409 -7.88 4.02 14.72
CA LEU A 409 -7.85 3.26 15.98
C LEU A 409 -8.77 3.82 17.08
N ASN A 410 -9.23 5.06 16.97
CA ASN A 410 -9.92 5.79 18.05
C ASN A 410 -11.46 5.83 17.88
N TYR A 411 -12.08 4.74 17.41
CA TYR A 411 -13.52 4.66 17.16
C TYR A 411 -14.25 3.76 18.16
#